data_AF-A0A970MN32-F1
#
_entry.id   AF-A0A970MN32-F1
#
_cell.length_a   1.000
_cell.length_b   1.000
_cell.length_c   1.000
_cell.angle_alpha   90.00
_cell.angle_beta   90.00
_cell.angle_gamma   90.00
#
_symmetry.space_group_name_H-M   'P 1'
#
loop_
_entity.id
_entity.type
_entity.pdbx_description
1 polymer ?
#
loop_
_entity_poly.entity_id
_entity_poly.type
_entity_poly.pdbx_seq_one_letter_code
_entity_poly.pdbx_strand_id
1 'polypeptide(L)'
;MLKPNVTCIGKIKNIQDREDLILITDSLEVEHIIKDSEYLGTDEDQIEFTGLFVLLADSDYREVYGFEGCAPYLNMDLWRININ
;
A
#
# COMPACT_ATOMS: atom_id res chain seq x y z
N MET A 1 -19.95 8.21 -5.93
CA MET A 1 -19.36 7.15 -5.11
C MET A 1 -17.99 6.84 -5.71
N LEU A 2 -16.93 7.41 -5.13
CA LEU A 2 -15.57 6.98 -5.44
C LEU A 2 -15.49 5.51 -4.99
N LYS A 3 -15.22 4.60 -5.94
CA LYS A 3 -14.96 3.21 -5.58
C LYS A 3 -13.68 3.21 -4.74
N PRO A 4 -13.58 2.39 -3.68
CA PRO A 4 -12.33 2.28 -2.96
C PRO A 4 -11.23 1.89 -3.96
N ASN A 5 -10.21 2.75 -4.10
CA ASN A 5 -9.05 2.52 -4.98
C ASN A 5 -8.13 1.42 -4.43
N VAL A 6 -8.63 0.53 -3.58
CA VAL A 6 -7.85 -0.53 -2.94
C VAL A 6 -8.49 -1.89 -3.14
N THR A 7 -7.66 -2.93 -3.19
CA THR A 7 -8.11 -4.32 -3.33
C THR A 7 -7.24 -5.21 -2.46
N CYS A 8 -7.85 -6.03 -1.60
CA CYS A 8 -7.11 -7.06 -0.87
C CYS A 8 -6.58 -8.10 -1.85
N ILE A 9 -5.26 -8.32 -1.83
CA ILE A 9 -4.56 -9.28 -2.71
C ILE A 9 -3.99 -10.47 -1.94
N GLY A 10 -4.45 -10.67 -0.70
CA GLY A 10 -4.04 -11.75 0.17
C GLY A 10 -3.08 -11.26 1.26
N LYS A 11 -1.94 -11.93 1.41
CA LYS A 11 -1.02 -11.73 2.54
C LYS A 11 0.36 -11.27 2.08
N ILE A 12 1.16 -10.64 2.95
CA ILE A 12 2.53 -10.21 2.64
C ILE A 12 3.40 -11.36 2.07
N LYS A 13 3.22 -12.59 2.55
CA LYS A 13 3.93 -13.76 2.00
C LYS A 13 3.74 -13.98 0.49
N ASN A 14 2.69 -13.42 -0.10
CA ASN A 14 2.44 -13.53 -1.54
C ASN A 14 3.45 -12.70 -2.37
N ILE A 15 4.12 -11.72 -1.76
CA ILE A 15 5.13 -10.86 -2.40
C ILE A 15 6.52 -11.03 -1.78
N GLN A 16 6.73 -11.99 -0.88
CA GLN A 16 7.98 -12.12 -0.11
C GLN A 16 9.23 -12.33 -0.99
N ASP A 17 9.06 -12.93 -2.18
CA ASP A 17 10.14 -13.26 -3.11
C ASP A 17 10.37 -12.14 -4.15
N ARG A 18 9.70 -10.98 -4.01
CA ARG A 18 9.86 -9.81 -4.88
C ARG A 18 10.99 -8.91 -4.35
N GLU A 19 12.13 -8.92 -5.04
CA GLU A 19 13.31 -8.12 -4.70
C GLU A 19 13.27 -6.69 -5.27
N ASP A 20 12.29 -6.41 -6.14
CA ASP A 20 12.10 -5.12 -6.82
C ASP A 20 11.22 -4.13 -6.03
N LEU A 21 10.68 -4.56 -4.88
CA LEU A 21 9.84 -3.74 -4.02
C LEU A 21 10.66 -3.05 -2.93
N ILE A 22 10.36 -1.77 -2.71
CA ILE A 22 10.94 -0.96 -1.64
C ILE A 22 9.95 -0.89 -0.49
N LEU A 23 10.41 -1.18 0.73
CA LEU A 23 9.61 -1.03 1.95
C LEU A 23 9.69 0.42 2.45
N ILE A 24 8.53 1.04 2.63
CA ILE A 24 8.35 2.37 3.19
C ILE A 24 7.55 2.25 4.48
N THR A 25 8.11 2.73 5.59
CA THR A 25 7.47 2.71 6.92
C THR A 25 7.53 4.06 7.63
N ASP A 26 8.11 5.09 6.99
CA ASP A 26 8.04 6.45 7.54
C ASP A 26 6.62 6.97 7.39
N SER A 27 6.01 7.41 8.50
CA SER A 27 4.60 7.78 8.52
C SER A 27 4.28 8.96 7.60
N LEU A 28 5.20 9.92 7.43
CA LEU A 28 4.97 11.08 6.57
C LEU A 28 5.06 10.68 5.10
N GLU A 29 6.00 9.80 4.75
CA GLU A 29 6.13 9.28 3.40
C GLU A 29 4.93 8.39 3.01
N VAL A 30 4.49 7.52 3.92
CA VAL A 30 3.29 6.69 3.72
C VAL A 30 2.06 7.57 3.49
N GLU A 31 1.82 8.57 4.34
CA GLU A 31 0.68 9.48 4.19
C GLU A 31 0.74 10.26 2.87
N HIS A 32 1.94 10.68 2.45
CA HIS A 32 2.14 11.39 1.19
C HIS A 32 1.77 10.53 -0.02
N ILE A 33 2.30 9.31 -0.10
CA ILE A 33 2.01 8.38 -1.21
C ILE A 33 0.53 8.02 -1.27
N ILE A 34 -0.12 7.83 -0.11
CA ILE A 34 -1.56 7.53 -0.04
C ILE A 34 -2.38 8.71 -0.58
N LYS A 35 -2.04 9.94 -0.20
CA LYS A 35 -2.72 11.15 -0.73
C LYS A 35 -2.54 11.27 -2.24
N ASP A 36 -1.34 11.03 -2.75
CA ASP A 36 -1.05 11.07 -4.19
C ASP A 36 -1.79 9.97 -4.97
N SER A 37 -2.06 8.82 -4.33
CA SER A 37 -2.84 7.72 -4.93
C SER A 37 -4.35 7.99 -5.06
N GLU A 38 -4.82 9.17 -4.64
CA GLU A 38 -6.25 9.52 -4.52
C GLU A 38 -7.05 8.50 -3.69
N TYR A 39 -6.40 7.77 -2.79
CA TYR A 39 -7.08 6.87 -1.88
C TYR A 39 -7.89 7.67 -0.87
N LEU A 40 -9.18 7.81 -1.18
CA LEU A 40 -10.19 8.45 -0.34
C LEU A 40 -11.14 7.35 0.13
N GLY A 41 -10.70 6.53 1.09
CA GLY A 41 -11.60 5.65 1.81
C GLY A 41 -12.78 6.44 2.41
N THR A 42 -13.92 5.79 2.62
CA THR A 42 -14.98 6.31 3.49
C THR A 42 -14.55 6.15 4.94
N ASP A 43 -14.98 7.03 5.85
CA ASP A 43 -14.57 6.97 7.28
C ASP A 43 -14.77 5.58 7.93
N GLU A 44 -15.71 4.77 7.44
CA GLU A 44 -15.98 3.41 7.93
C GLU A 44 -15.14 2.31 7.25
N ASP A 45 -14.60 2.56 6.05
CA ASP A 45 -13.80 1.60 5.26
C ASP A 45 -12.36 2.08 5.01
N GLN A 46 -11.93 3.13 5.70
CA GLN A 46 -10.58 3.68 5.57
C GLN A 46 -9.59 2.75 6.27
N ILE A 47 -8.74 2.11 5.48
CA ILE A 47 -7.64 1.28 5.96
C ILE A 47 -6.49 2.22 6.29
N GLU A 48 -6.06 2.20 7.55
CA GLU A 48 -4.91 2.99 8.02
C GLU A 48 -3.62 2.23 7.71
N PHE A 49 -3.11 2.40 6.50
CA PHE A 49 -1.83 1.80 6.13
C PHE A 49 -0.70 2.43 6.95
N THR A 50 0.03 1.58 7.66
CA THR A 50 1.19 1.97 8.47
C THR A 50 2.51 1.74 7.73
N GLY A 51 2.45 1.04 6.59
CA GLY A 51 3.60 0.83 5.72
C GLY A 51 3.18 0.38 4.33
N LEU A 52 4.07 0.60 3.37
CA LEU A 52 3.87 0.33 1.96
C LEU A 52 5.04 -0.51 1.40
N PHE A 53 4.74 -1.40 0.47
CA PHE A 53 5.69 -1.93 -0.50
C PHE A 53 5.43 -1.25 -1.83
N VAL A 54 6.45 -0.62 -2.41
CA VAL A 54 6.31 0.13 -3.66
C VAL A 54 7.26 -0.35 -4.73
N LEU A 55 6.79 -0.39 -5.98
CA LEU A 55 7.62 -0.53 -7.16
C LEU A 55 7.81 0.84 -7.79
N LEU A 56 9.06 1.27 -7.97
CA LEU A 56 9.41 2.48 -8.70
C LEU A 56 9.88 2.13 -10.11
N ALA A 57 9.36 2.82 -11.13
CA ALA A 57 9.93 2.80 -12.48
C ALA A 57 9.71 4.14 -13.16
N ASP A 58 10.69 4.58 -13.95
CA ASP A 58 10.64 5.85 -14.70
C ASP A 58 10.36 7.09 -13.81
N SER A 59 10.82 7.06 -12.55
CA SER A 59 10.59 8.11 -11.55
C SER A 59 9.14 8.23 -11.06
N ASP A 60 8.33 7.19 -11.26
CA ASP A 60 6.95 7.12 -10.79
C ASP A 60 6.67 5.79 -10.07
N TYR A 61 5.64 5.78 -9.23
CA TYR A 61 5.14 4.57 -8.61
C TYR A 61 4.40 3.75 -9.67
N ARG A 62 4.71 2.46 -9.78
CA ARG A 62 4.02 1.51 -10.68
C ARG A 62 3.09 0.57 -9.94
N GLU A 63 3.51 0.16 -8.76
CA GLU A 63 2.73 -0.69 -7.87
C GLU A 63 2.87 -0.14 -6.45
N VAL A 64 1.76 -0.07 -5.73
CA VAL A 64 1.72 0.31 -4.32
C VAL A 64 0.90 -0.72 -3.57
N TYR A 65 1.49 -1.30 -2.53
CA TYR A 65 0.84 -2.29 -1.69
C TYR A 65 0.90 -1.86 -0.23
N GLY A 66 -0.25 -1.66 0.41
CA GLY A 66 -0.34 -1.28 1.82
C GLY A 66 -0.57 -2.45 2.76
N PHE A 67 -0.07 -2.31 3.99
CA PHE A 67 -0.35 -3.20 5.11
C PHE A 67 -0.60 -2.39 6.40
N GLU A 68 -1.23 -3.02 7.38
CA GLU A 68 -1.51 -2.45 8.70
C GLU A 68 -0.58 -3.05 9.77
N GLY A 69 -0.26 -2.26 10.81
CA GLY A 69 0.54 -2.67 11.96
C GLY A 69 1.99 -2.16 11.97
N CYS A 70 2.66 -2.27 13.12
CA CYS A 70 3.97 -1.64 13.34
C CYS A 70 5.14 -2.24 12.53
N ALA A 71 5.01 -3.44 11.98
CA ALA A 71 6.06 -4.10 11.23
C ALA A 71 5.46 -5.11 10.23
N PRO A 72 6.08 -5.33 9.06
CA PRO A 72 5.57 -6.27 8.08
C PRO A 72 5.75 -7.72 8.54
N TYR A 73 4.66 -8.44 8.79
CA TYR A 73 4.65 -9.88 9.04
C TYR A 73 4.02 -10.65 7.89
N LEU A 74 4.60 -11.81 7.53
CA LEU A 74 4.20 -12.62 6.37
C LEU A 74 2.70 -12.95 6.28
N ASN A 75 1.98 -13.04 7.40
CA ASN A 75 0.54 -13.36 7.45
C ASN A 75 -0.38 -12.13 7.59
N MET A 76 0.15 -10.91 7.55
CA MET A 76 -0.67 -9.68 7.50
C MET A 76 -1.33 -9.52 6.14
N ASP A 77 -2.53 -8.93 6.14
CA ASP A 77 -3.23 -8.60 4.91
C ASP A 77 -2.45 -7.57 4.09
N LEU A 78 -2.50 -7.77 2.79
CA LEU A 78 -1.81 -6.94 1.81
C LEU A 78 -2.86 -6.40 0.84
N TRP A 79 -2.83 -5.09 0.66
CA TRP A 79 -3.82 -4.36 -0.12
C TRP A 79 -3.13 -3.67 -1.29
N ARG A 80 -3.54 -3.96 -2.51
CA ARG A 80 -3.09 -3.18 -3.68
C ARG A 80 -3.82 -1.85 -3.69
N ILE A 81 -3.07 -0.75 -3.75
CA ILE A 81 -3.58 0.59 -3.98
C ILE A 81 -3.46 0.87 -5.48
N ASN A 82 -4.59 1.16 -6.12
CA ASN A 82 -4.67 1.51 -7.53
C ASN A 82 -4.34 2.98 -7.67
N ILE A 83 -3.18 3.24 -8.26
CA ILE A 83 -2.71 4.57 -8.67
C ILE A 83 -3.13 4.81 -10.12
N ASN A 84 -3.53 6.05 -10.45
CA ASN A 84 -3.97 6.46 -11.78
C ASN A 84 -2.79 6.77 -12.72
#